data_AF-A0A6A1TQN9-F1
#
_entry.id   AF-A0A6A1TQN9-F1
#
_cell.length_a   1.000
_cell.length_b   1.000
_cell.length_c   1.000
_cell.angle_alpha   90.00
_cell.angle_beta   90.00
_cell.angle_gamma   90.00
#
_symmetry.space_group_name_H-M   'P 1'
#
loop_
_entity.id
_entity.type
_entity.pdbx_description
1 polymer ?
#
loop_
_entity_poly.entity_id
_entity_poly.type
_entity_poly.pdbx_seq_one_letter_code
_entity_poly.pdbx_strand_id
1 'polypeptide(L)' 'MTDNTAQIAALRDAIASGARRIQFRSGGTQREVEYHSLSDMMKALEWLEAQQSSRPRITRVAF' A
#
# COMPACT_ATOMS: atom_id res chain seq x y z
N MET A 1 2.50 13.26 4.84
CA MET A 1 3.27 12.00 4.92
C MET A 1 2.28 10.88 4.69
N THR A 2 2.32 10.21 3.53
CA THR A 2 1.38 9.11 3.26
C THR A 2 1.82 7.90 4.08
N ASP A 3 0.96 7.44 4.97
CA ASP A 3 1.16 6.22 5.75
C ASP A 3 0.59 5.06 4.93
N ASN A 4 1.48 4.33 4.26
CA ASN A 4 1.10 3.18 3.44
C ASN A 4 0.63 1.98 4.28
N THR A 5 0.80 2.04 5.61
CA THR A 5 0.40 1.01 6.59
C THR A 5 -1.07 0.59 6.43
N ALA A 6 -1.98 1.55 6.26
CA ALA A 6 -3.39 1.27 6.08
C ALA A 6 -3.69 0.59 4.73
N GLN A 7 -2.94 0.94 3.68
CA GLN A 7 -3.09 0.32 2.35
C GLN A 7 -2.55 -1.11 2.33
N ILE A 8 -1.41 -1.35 2.98
CA ILE A 8 -0.79 -2.67 3.15
C ILE A 8 -1.76 -3.59 3.90
N ALA A 9 -2.37 -3.11 4.98
CA ALA A 9 -3.36 -3.88 5.74
C ALA A 9 -4.60 -4.22 4.91
N ALA A 10 -5.17 -3.25 4.19
CA ALA A 10 -6.33 -3.48 3.32
C ALA A 10 -6.02 -4.45 2.17
N LEU A 11 -4.84 -4.36 1.58
CA LEU A 11 -4.39 -5.24 0.51
C LEU A 11 -4.16 -6.67 1.01
N ARG A 12 -3.56 -6.86 2.19
CA ARG A 12 -3.43 -8.18 2.84
C ARG A 12 -4.78 -8.80 3.18
N ASP A 13 -5.71 -8.01 3.71
CA ASP A 13 -7.05 -8.48 4.07
C ASP A 13 -7.85 -8.91 2.84
N ALA A 14 -7.79 -8.15 1.76
CA ALA A 14 -8.44 -8.50 0.50
C ALA A 14 -7.85 -9.75 -0.16
N ILE A 15 -6.52 -9.93 -0.10
CA ILE A 15 -5.85 -11.16 -0.55
C ILE A 15 -6.34 -12.36 0.28
N ALA A 16 -6.39 -12.22 1.62
CA ALA A 16 -6.88 -13.28 2.51
C ALA A 16 -8.36 -13.61 2.28
N SER A 17 -9.16 -12.60 1.95
CA SER A 17 -10.59 -12.73 1.66
C SER A 17 -10.88 -13.22 0.24
N GLY A 18 -9.87 -13.30 -0.64
CA GLY A 18 -10.04 -13.60 -2.06
C GLY A 18 -10.74 -12.49 -2.86
N ALA A 19 -10.85 -11.29 -2.28
CA ALA A 19 -11.47 -10.14 -2.92
C ALA A 19 -10.51 -9.54 -3.96
N ARG A 20 -10.98 -9.36 -5.20
CA ARG A 20 -10.17 -8.77 -6.29
C ARG A 20 -10.27 -7.25 -6.39
N ARG A 21 -11.22 -6.64 -5.68
CA ARG A 21 -11.39 -5.19 -5.60
C ARG A 21 -10.96 -4.68 -4.25
N ILE A 22 -10.19 -3.60 -4.25
CA ILE A 22 -9.77 -2.91 -3.05
C ILE A 22 -10.08 -1.44 -3.20
N GLN A 23 -10.71 -0.87 -2.19
CA GLN A 23 -10.84 0.58 -2.06
C GLN A 23 -9.72 1.10 -1.17
N PHE A 24 -8.81 1.86 -1.79
CA PHE A 24 -7.78 2.59 -1.09
C PHE A 24 -8.29 3.97 -0.71
N ARG A 25 -8.00 4.40 0.51
CA ARG A 25 -8.18 5.80 0.93
C ARG A 25 -6.80 6.41 1.10
N SER A 26 -6.45 7.36 0.25
CA SER A 26 -5.17 8.06 0.33
C SER A 26 -5.40 9.56 0.26
N GLY A 27 -5.00 10.29 1.30
CA GLY A 27 -4.99 11.77 1.31
C GLY A 27 -6.34 12.45 1.06
N GLY A 28 -7.47 11.79 1.36
CA GLY A 28 -8.81 12.34 1.13
C GLY A 28 -9.48 11.89 -0.17
N THR A 29 -8.76 11.18 -1.05
CA THR A 29 -9.32 10.59 -2.26
C THR A 29 -9.48 9.09 -2.09
N GLN A 30 -10.66 8.58 -2.46
CA GLN A 30 -10.97 7.17 -2.49
C GLN A 30 -10.67 6.65 -3.89
N ARG A 31 -9.79 5.66 -3.99
CA ARG A 31 -9.37 5.03 -5.24
C ARG A 31 -9.77 3.57 -5.17
N GLU A 32 -10.66 3.14 -6.05
CA GLU A 32 -10.97 1.74 -6.23
C GLU A 32 -10.02 1.16 -7.27
N VAL A 33 -9.38 0.05 -6.92
CA VAL A 33 -8.51 -0.69 -7.83
C VAL A 33 -9.00 -2.12 -7.86
N GLU A 34 -9.34 -2.57 -9.07
CA GLU A 34 -9.61 -3.97 -9.36
C GLU A 34 -8.31 -4.59 -9.88
N TYR A 35 -7.83 -5.62 -9.20
CA TYR A 35 -6.68 -6.39 -9.62
C TYR A 35 -7.15 -7.59 -10.43
N HIS A 36 -6.55 -7.78 -11.61
CA HIS A 36 -6.88 -8.88 -12.52
C HIS A 36 -6.48 -10.26 -11.97
N SER A 37 -5.49 -10.32 -11.08
CA SER A 37 -4.99 -11.58 -10.52
C SER A 37 -4.41 -11.40 -9.12
N LEU A 38 -4.35 -12.51 -8.36
CA LEU A 38 -3.73 -12.55 -7.04
C LEU A 38 -2.24 -12.17 -7.08
N SER A 39 -1.54 -12.57 -8.16
CA SER A 39 -0.13 -12.23 -8.39
C SER A 39 0.08 -10.72 -8.51
N ASP A 40 -0.86 -10.01 -9.12
CA ASP A 40 -0.83 -8.55 -9.24
C ASP A 40 -1.01 -7.88 -7.87
N MET A 41 -1.91 -8.41 -7.04
CA MET A 41 -2.11 -7.95 -5.66
C MET A 41 -0.85 -8.16 -4.81
N MET A 42 -0.18 -9.31 -4.93
CA MET A 42 1.08 -9.58 -4.22
C MET A 42 2.21 -8.65 -4.66
N LYS A 43 2.36 -8.39 -5.97
CA LYS A 43 3.35 -7.42 -6.47
C LYS A 43 3.08 -6.01 -5.95
N ALA A 44 1.82 -5.59 -5.90
CA ALA A 44 1.45 -4.30 -5.34
C ALA A 44 1.77 -4.21 -3.84
N LEU A 45 1.59 -5.31 -3.09
CA LEU A 45 1.91 -5.39 -1.67
C LEU A 45 3.42 -5.24 -1.45
N GLU A 46 4.21 -6.02 -2.19
CA GLU A 46 5.67 -6.01 -2.10
C GLU A 46 6.25 -4.63 -2.44
N TRP A 47 5.68 -3.95 -3.45
CA TRP A 47 6.06 -2.59 -3.81
C TRP A 47 5.70 -1.56 -2.73
N LEU A 48 4.52 -1.68 -2.11
CA LEU A 48 4.09 -0.80 -1.01
C LEU A 48 4.96 -0.98 0.23
N GLU A 49 5.31 -2.22 0.58
CA GLU A 49 6.23 -2.54 1.68
C GLU A 49 7.65 -2.02 1.39
N ALA A 50 8.14 -2.19 0.15
CA ALA A 50 9.42 -1.65 -0.27
C ALA A 50 9.46 -0.12 -0.19
N GLN A 51 8.37 0.57 -0.55
CA GLN A 51 8.26 2.03 -0.39
C GLN A 51 8.19 2.48 1.06
N GLN A 52 7.53 1.72 1.92
CA GLN A 52 7.48 2.00 3.35
C GLN A 52 8.89 1.90 3.96
N SER A 53 9.67 0.89 3.56
CA SER A 53 11.03 0.67 4.04
C SER A 53 12.07 1.60 3.40
N SER A 54 11.84 2.05 2.16
CA SER A 54 12.74 2.94 1.42
C SER A 54 12.57 4.42 1.77
N ARG A 55 11.73 4.77 2.75
CA ARG A 55 11.64 6.13 3.23
C ARG A 55 13.00 6.52 3.82
N PRO A 56 13.78 7.42 3.19
CA PRO A 56 15.03 7.84 3.79
C PRO A 56 14.67 8.44 5.13
N ARG A 57 15.23 7.86 6.20
CA ARG A 57 15.27 8.49 7.51
C ARG A 57 15.91 9.84 7.23
N ILE A 58 15.10 10.90 7.16
CA ILE A 58 15.61 12.25 6.97
C ILE A 58 16.42 12.50 8.24
N THR A 59 17.71 12.23 8.16
CA THR A 59 18.67 12.65 9.15
C THR A 59 18.60 14.16 9.10
N ARG A 60 17.88 14.73 10.08
CA ARG A 60 17.91 16.15 10.39
C ARG A 60 19.36 16.47 10.76
N VAL A 61 20.16 16.86 9.77
CA VAL A 61 21.40 17.58 10.01
C VAL A 61 20.97 18.96 10.48
N ALA A 62 21.14 19.20 11.79
CA ALA A 62 21.15 20.53 12.33
C ALA A 62 22.47 21.17 11.89
N PHE A 63 22.39 22.34 11.26
CA PHE A 63 23.51 23.26 11.07
C PHE A 63 23.23 24.49 11.92
#